data_AF-A0A087VYA5-F1
#
_entry.id   AF-A0A087VYA5-F1
#
_cell.length_a   1.000
_cell.length_b   1.000
_cell.length_c   1.000
_cell.angle_alpha   90.00
_cell.angle_beta   90.00
_cell.angle_gamma   90.00
#
_symmetry.space_group_name_H-M   'P 1'
#
loop_
_entity.id
_entity.type
_entity.pdbx_description
1 polymer ?
#
loop_
_entity_poly.entity_id
_entity_poly.type
_entity_poly.pdbx_seq_one_letter_code
_entity_poly.pdbx_strand_id
1 'polypeptide(L)'
;MSAVGQSEYKEGKRGSFMKRNSFSSEATLSLSNFKVSFLDRKVPLLLCITATILIALIAVSIYAVYVSLFLHGYILISKESNVETRCGVVKGFISNDIVHYLGVPYALPPIGPRRFRKPVEITTNALCSEAWNTPHYRQVPVLDAFTYRNVCMQLLPISNEVIGSEDCLYLNIFVPRTHKPEELHPVIFIIGGFFFNYGGSSNGSTFLHHPDPETIINLNAIQVTSNYRLGPFGFLTHPSTKVANIGVRDQLAALRWVRSNIRYFGGDPLKITVFSYGSGATISLALLGSPLAQNLFEKAWISAPALRKPEITLTSAVDASRNVFKCEHADCDLKGEDILRLWNWTIVEPWIEQLFTLPSTSNIHCLPGLPCRGGILVIDDEVITNVSWNSPLSPIPIVLGQNSHEAEAYPFPNTVQIWNFAIMSGYIKNILGENSSEFKLINDYYLLKNAAIGIASQNHSSNRPSIVDKYSQIVTDIRVTCPLQSYARSLRRVQPILRYYIRSQHAHFNPYGLDSFVSSAFHGWDAFLLFKIFRYHPDYIYAVNKSFPSDKSLEKLSDNFCTSLKHFVWRGTMFPGKKNTLLTIFENEIVFSTSVDDISMCQKWNDLLSHSPYLYAWKA
;
A
#
# COMPACT_ATOMS: atom_id res chain seq x y z
N MET A 1 -29.31 -37.17 45.13
CA MET A 1 -30.66 -37.68 45.47
C MET A 1 -31.17 -38.42 44.23
N SER A 2 -30.62 -39.62 43.98
CA SER A 2 -31.21 -40.96 44.20
C SER A 2 -31.67 -41.53 42.84
N ALA A 3 -30.76 -42.13 42.05
CA ALA A 3 -30.49 -43.58 41.94
C ALA A 3 -31.73 -44.38 41.45
N VAL A 4 -31.77 -44.75 40.16
CA VAL A 4 -31.40 -46.08 39.59
C VAL A 4 -32.31 -47.23 40.05
N GLY A 5 -32.92 -47.93 39.09
CA GLY A 5 -33.37 -49.32 39.26
C GLY A 5 -34.66 -49.73 38.56
N GLN A 6 -34.53 -50.34 37.37
CA GLN A 6 -35.44 -51.36 36.79
C GLN A 6 -35.53 -52.57 37.75
N SER A 7 -36.45 -53.53 37.76
CA SER A 7 -37.54 -54.09 36.93
C SER A 7 -38.36 -55.00 37.90
N GLU A 8 -39.64 -55.34 37.70
CA GLU A 8 -40.10 -56.54 36.97
C GLU A 8 -41.65 -56.72 37.13
N TYR A 9 -42.28 -57.16 36.02
CA TYR A 9 -43.39 -58.11 35.84
C TYR A 9 -44.63 -58.19 36.78
N LYS A 10 -45.84 -58.17 36.16
CA LYS A 10 -46.84 -59.27 36.24
C LYS A 10 -48.07 -59.16 35.30
N GLU A 11 -48.49 -60.35 34.82
CA GLU A 11 -49.83 -60.92 34.47
C GLU A 11 -51.09 -60.03 34.53
N GLY A 12 -52.20 -60.22 33.80
CA GLY A 12 -52.74 -61.32 32.98
C GLY A 12 -54.29 -61.34 33.06
N LYS A 13 -54.98 -61.19 31.91
CA LYS A 13 -56.33 -61.65 31.47
C LYS A 13 -57.69 -61.30 32.18
N ARG A 14 -58.59 -60.74 31.33
CA ARG A 14 -59.98 -61.16 30.89
C ARG A 14 -61.29 -60.66 31.57
N GLY A 15 -62.24 -60.30 30.66
CA GLY A 15 -63.72 -60.37 30.73
C GLY A 15 -64.38 -59.12 30.07
N SER A 16 -65.46 -59.10 29.26
CA SER A 16 -66.49 -60.05 28.78
C SER A 16 -67.44 -59.35 27.75
N PHE A 17 -67.90 -60.07 26.71
CA PHE A 17 -69.17 -60.07 25.89
C PHE A 17 -69.99 -58.78 25.57
N MET A 18 -70.57 -58.58 24.35
CA MET A 18 -71.76 -59.29 23.79
C MET A 18 -72.04 -59.03 22.27
N LYS A 19 -72.84 -59.94 21.67
CA LYS A 19 -73.39 -60.16 20.27
C LYS A 19 -74.34 -59.02 19.75
N ARG A 20 -74.88 -58.92 18.50
CA ARG A 20 -75.28 -59.82 17.37
C ARG A 20 -75.78 -58.98 16.14
N ASN A 21 -75.63 -59.50 14.90
CA ASN A 21 -76.54 -59.58 13.70
C ASN A 21 -77.50 -58.39 13.32
N SER A 22 -77.88 -58.05 12.06
CA SER A 22 -77.86 -58.66 10.70
C SER A 22 -78.56 -57.76 9.62
N PHE A 23 -78.38 -58.09 8.32
CA PHE A 23 -79.21 -57.76 7.10
C PHE A 23 -79.30 -56.28 6.64
N SER A 24 -79.37 -55.86 5.35
CA SER A 24 -79.67 -56.44 4.03
C SER A 24 -79.23 -55.50 2.86
N SER A 25 -78.96 -56.07 1.67
CA SER A 25 -79.22 -55.65 0.25
C SER A 25 -79.38 -54.15 -0.13
N GLU A 26 -78.84 -53.57 -1.22
CA GLU A 26 -79.02 -53.86 -2.67
C GLU A 26 -78.05 -52.97 -3.52
N ALA A 27 -77.69 -53.47 -4.73
CA ALA A 27 -77.51 -52.80 -6.04
C ALA A 27 -76.74 -51.44 -6.14
N THR A 28 -75.79 -51.17 -7.06
CA THR A 28 -75.72 -51.41 -8.51
C THR A 28 -74.29 -51.18 -9.06
N LEU A 29 -74.00 -51.78 -10.22
CA LEU A 29 -72.78 -51.77 -11.03
C LEU A 29 -72.31 -50.38 -11.56
N SER A 30 -71.01 -50.23 -11.87
CA SER A 30 -70.56 -49.91 -13.24
C SER A 30 -69.04 -50.06 -13.46
N LEU A 31 -68.69 -50.53 -14.67
CA LEU A 31 -67.38 -50.84 -15.22
C LEU A 31 -66.45 -49.61 -15.41
N SER A 32 -65.25 -49.63 -14.81
CA SER A 32 -64.00 -49.01 -15.32
C SER A 32 -62.90 -49.35 -14.29
N ASN A 33 -61.89 -50.17 -14.57
CA ASN A 33 -60.78 -49.83 -15.44
C ASN A 33 -60.05 -51.10 -15.90
N PHE A 34 -60.17 -51.32 -17.21
CA PHE A 34 -59.23 -52.04 -18.06
C PHE A 34 -57.77 -51.61 -17.79
N LYS A 35 -56.85 -52.57 -17.86
CA LYS A 35 -55.43 -52.42 -18.26
C LYS A 35 -54.65 -51.21 -17.72
N VAL A 36 -53.86 -51.42 -16.67
CA VAL A 36 -52.57 -50.71 -16.49
C VAL A 36 -51.50 -51.79 -16.29
N SER A 37 -51.16 -52.51 -17.36
CA SER A 37 -50.13 -52.21 -18.35
C SER A 37 -48.71 -52.24 -17.77
N PHE A 38 -47.87 -52.97 -18.48
CA PHE A 38 -46.42 -53.13 -18.38
C PHE A 38 -45.61 -51.80 -18.28
N LEU A 39 -46.28 -50.64 -18.36
CA LEU A 39 -45.68 -49.31 -18.20
C LEU A 39 -45.32 -48.94 -16.75
N ASP A 40 -46.00 -49.45 -15.72
CA ASP A 40 -45.80 -48.98 -14.34
C ASP A 40 -44.45 -49.38 -13.69
N ARG A 41 -43.79 -50.43 -14.20
CA ARG A 41 -42.43 -50.80 -13.76
C ARG A 41 -41.31 -50.24 -14.63
N LYS A 42 -41.59 -49.93 -15.90
CA LYS A 42 -40.57 -49.45 -16.85
C LYS A 42 -40.39 -47.94 -16.78
N VAL A 43 -41.43 -47.17 -16.47
CA VAL A 43 -41.33 -45.70 -16.35
C VAL A 43 -40.39 -45.26 -15.22
N PRO A 44 -40.48 -45.79 -13.97
CA PRO A 44 -39.53 -45.40 -12.91
C PRO A 44 -38.10 -45.87 -13.18
N LEU A 45 -37.91 -47.04 -13.81
CA LEU A 45 -36.59 -47.50 -14.25
C LEU A 45 -36.01 -46.61 -15.35
N LEU A 46 -36.83 -46.24 -16.33
CA LEU A 46 -36.45 -45.32 -17.41
C LEU A 46 -36.12 -43.94 -16.86
N LEU A 47 -36.90 -43.43 -15.90
CA LEU A 47 -36.63 -42.16 -15.21
C LEU A 47 -35.30 -42.21 -14.43
N CYS A 48 -35.02 -43.30 -13.72
CA CYS A 48 -33.73 -43.48 -13.03
C CYS A 48 -32.56 -43.54 -14.01
N ILE A 49 -32.70 -44.25 -15.14
CA ILE A 49 -31.69 -44.31 -16.20
C ILE A 49 -31.49 -42.92 -16.84
N THR A 50 -32.56 -42.19 -17.13
CA THR A 50 -32.44 -40.83 -17.68
C THR A 50 -31.81 -39.85 -16.69
N ALA A 51 -32.12 -39.98 -15.40
CA ALA A 51 -31.51 -39.14 -14.36
C ALA A 51 -30.01 -39.44 -14.18
N THR A 52 -29.62 -40.73 -14.22
CA THR A 52 -28.19 -41.11 -14.16
C THR A 52 -27.42 -40.66 -15.40
N ILE A 53 -28.01 -40.79 -16.60
CA ILE A 53 -27.41 -40.26 -17.83
C ILE A 53 -27.27 -38.73 -17.74
N LEU A 54 -28.29 -38.02 -17.25
CA LEU A 54 -28.25 -36.57 -17.09
C LEU A 54 -27.17 -36.13 -16.10
N ILE A 55 -27.06 -36.80 -14.95
CA ILE A 55 -26.02 -36.53 -13.95
C ILE A 55 -24.62 -36.80 -14.53
N ALA A 56 -24.46 -37.90 -15.27
CA ALA A 56 -23.20 -38.22 -15.93
C ALA A 56 -22.83 -37.16 -16.99
N LEU A 57 -23.78 -36.69 -17.80
CA LEU A 57 -23.57 -35.63 -18.77
C LEU A 57 -23.22 -34.29 -18.11
N ILE A 58 -23.86 -33.95 -16.98
CA ILE A 58 -23.51 -32.76 -16.19
C ILE A 58 -22.09 -32.89 -15.63
N ALA A 59 -21.72 -34.05 -15.07
CA ALA A 59 -20.38 -34.30 -14.55
C ALA A 59 -19.31 -34.22 -15.65
N VAL A 60 -19.58 -34.81 -16.83
CA VAL A 60 -18.70 -34.70 -18.00
C VAL A 60 -18.60 -33.26 -18.48
N SER A 61 -19.69 -32.49 -18.47
CA SER A 61 -19.68 -31.07 -18.86
C SER A 61 -18.89 -30.22 -17.87
N ILE A 62 -19.07 -30.43 -16.56
CA ILE A 62 -18.28 -29.77 -15.51
C ILE A 62 -16.80 -30.16 -15.65
N TYR A 63 -16.49 -31.43 -15.89
CA TYR A 63 -15.12 -31.88 -16.11
C TYR A 63 -14.53 -31.30 -17.39
N ALA A 64 -15.29 -31.21 -18.49
CA ALA A 64 -14.86 -30.58 -19.73
C ALA A 64 -14.65 -29.08 -19.58
N VAL A 65 -15.49 -28.38 -18.81
CA VAL A 65 -15.29 -26.97 -18.45
C VAL A 65 -14.07 -26.82 -17.54
N TYR A 66 -13.90 -27.67 -16.53
CA TYR A 66 -12.70 -27.69 -15.68
C TYR A 66 -11.44 -27.93 -16.50
N VAL A 67 -11.44 -28.93 -17.39
CA VAL A 67 -10.33 -29.23 -18.30
C VAL A 67 -10.12 -28.10 -19.31
N SER A 68 -11.17 -27.46 -19.82
CA SER A 68 -11.07 -26.31 -20.73
C SER A 68 -10.54 -25.07 -20.02
N LEU A 69 -10.94 -24.81 -18.78
CA LEU A 69 -10.40 -23.74 -17.93
C LEU A 69 -8.97 -24.03 -17.50
N PHE A 70 -8.66 -25.29 -17.19
CA PHE A 70 -7.32 -25.74 -16.84
C PHE A 70 -6.40 -25.69 -18.07
N LEU A 71 -6.85 -26.14 -19.24
CA LEU A 71 -6.14 -26.05 -20.52
C LEU A 71 -6.06 -24.62 -21.05
N HIS A 72 -7.07 -23.75 -20.88
CA HIS A 72 -6.94 -22.32 -21.21
C HIS A 72 -5.98 -21.62 -20.24
N GLY A 73 -6.02 -21.98 -18.96
CA GLY A 73 -5.03 -21.56 -17.97
C GLY A 73 -3.62 -22.07 -18.30
N TYR A 74 -3.50 -23.26 -18.89
CA TYR A 74 -2.24 -23.84 -19.37
C TYR A 74 -1.82 -23.37 -20.77
N ILE A 75 -2.73 -22.97 -21.66
CA ILE A 75 -2.39 -22.48 -23.01
C ILE A 75 -1.95 -21.01 -22.94
N LEU A 76 -2.30 -20.31 -21.86
CA LEU A 76 -1.54 -19.16 -21.35
C LEU A 76 -0.20 -19.59 -20.70
N ILE A 77 0.46 -20.66 -21.19
CA ILE A 77 1.92 -20.83 -21.02
C ILE A 77 2.56 -19.62 -21.70
N SER A 78 2.74 -18.59 -20.88
CA SER A 78 3.82 -17.64 -20.94
C SER A 78 5.09 -18.37 -21.35
N LYS A 79 5.70 -17.99 -22.46
CA LYS A 79 7.05 -18.47 -22.81
C LYS A 79 7.94 -18.31 -21.58
N GLU A 80 8.56 -19.40 -21.13
CA GLU A 80 9.52 -19.36 -20.03
C GLU A 80 10.72 -18.50 -20.42
N SER A 81 11.22 -17.72 -19.47
CA SER A 81 12.44 -16.93 -19.62
C SER A 81 13.41 -17.32 -18.52
N ASN A 82 14.62 -17.71 -18.89
CA ASN A 82 15.62 -18.18 -17.94
C ASN A 82 16.79 -17.19 -17.91
N VAL A 83 17.18 -16.78 -16.70
CA VAL A 83 18.34 -15.91 -16.48
C VAL A 83 19.33 -16.62 -15.58
N GLU A 84 20.57 -16.73 -16.03
CA GLU A 84 21.67 -17.24 -15.22
C GLU A 84 22.26 -16.10 -14.38
N THR A 85 22.21 -16.27 -13.06
CA THR A 85 22.76 -15.33 -12.08
C THR A 85 23.91 -16.00 -11.33
N ARG A 86 24.58 -15.23 -10.47
CA ARG A 86 25.59 -15.79 -9.55
C ARG A 86 25.04 -16.91 -8.67
N CYS A 87 23.77 -16.82 -8.26
CA CYS A 87 23.16 -17.83 -7.39
C CYS A 87 22.69 -19.08 -8.15
N GLY A 88 22.59 -19.03 -9.47
CA GLY A 88 22.01 -20.08 -10.31
C GLY A 88 20.96 -19.52 -11.28
N VAL A 89 20.11 -20.41 -11.79
CA VAL A 89 19.12 -20.06 -12.82
C VAL A 89 17.83 -19.57 -12.18
N VAL A 90 17.37 -18.38 -12.57
CA VAL A 90 16.04 -17.86 -12.22
C VAL A 90 15.12 -18.04 -13.43
N LYS A 91 14.01 -18.76 -13.23
CA LYS A 91 12.97 -18.94 -14.24
C LYS A 91 11.84 -17.96 -14.01
N GLY A 92 11.58 -17.13 -15.01
CA GLY A 92 10.46 -16.21 -15.08
C GLY A 92 9.55 -16.55 -16.25
N PHE A 93 8.56 -15.69 -16.48
CA PHE A 93 7.53 -15.91 -17.48
C PHE A 93 7.18 -14.65 -18.25
N ILE A 94 6.76 -14.80 -19.51
CA ILE A 94 6.39 -13.67 -20.36
C ILE A 94 4.86 -13.45 -20.37
N SER A 95 4.43 -12.24 -20.05
CA SER A 95 3.03 -11.80 -20.16
C SER A 95 2.96 -10.31 -20.51
N ASN A 96 2.10 -9.95 -21.47
CA ASN A 96 1.93 -8.56 -21.96
C ASN A 96 3.27 -7.88 -22.35
N ASP A 97 4.10 -8.57 -23.14
CA ASP A 97 5.44 -8.11 -23.56
C ASP A 97 6.42 -7.74 -22.43
N ILE A 98 6.15 -8.25 -21.22
CA ILE A 98 6.99 -8.09 -20.04
C ILE A 98 7.44 -9.46 -19.58
N VAL A 99 8.70 -9.58 -19.20
CA VAL A 99 9.21 -10.75 -18.48
C VAL A 99 9.07 -10.50 -16.99
N HIS A 100 8.41 -11.42 -16.29
CA HIS A 100 8.13 -11.38 -14.88
C HIS A 100 9.03 -12.38 -14.15
N TYR A 101 9.77 -11.90 -13.14
CA TYR A 101 10.45 -12.73 -12.16
C TYR A 101 9.90 -12.36 -10.78
N LEU A 102 9.03 -13.20 -10.24
CA LEU A 102 8.27 -12.91 -9.03
C LEU A 102 8.82 -13.71 -7.84
N GLY A 103 8.92 -13.06 -6.69
CA GLY A 103 9.28 -13.74 -5.45
C GLY A 103 10.76 -14.15 -5.34
N VAL A 104 11.68 -13.33 -5.87
CA VAL A 104 13.12 -13.59 -5.79
C VAL A 104 13.65 -13.15 -4.42
N PRO A 105 14.25 -14.04 -3.61
CA PRO A 105 14.77 -13.65 -2.30
C PRO A 105 16.01 -12.78 -2.44
N TYR A 106 16.03 -11.65 -1.71
CA TYR A 106 17.21 -10.77 -1.66
C TYR A 106 18.01 -10.89 -0.35
N ALA A 107 17.40 -11.48 0.67
CA ALA A 107 18.00 -11.79 1.97
C ALA A 107 17.44 -13.11 2.50
N LEU A 108 18.09 -13.70 3.51
CA LEU A 108 17.54 -14.87 4.18
C LEU A 108 16.27 -14.52 4.98
N PRO A 109 15.34 -15.49 5.15
CA PRO A 109 14.14 -15.29 5.95
C PRO A 109 14.47 -14.77 7.36
N PRO A 110 13.89 -13.64 7.81
CA PRO A 110 14.20 -13.01 9.10
C PRO A 110 13.45 -13.66 10.27
N ILE A 111 13.38 -14.99 10.27
CA ILE A 111 12.64 -15.81 11.24
C ILE A 111 13.54 -16.31 12.38
N GLY A 112 12.92 -16.65 13.52
CA GLY A 112 13.62 -17.28 14.65
C GLY A 112 14.80 -16.43 15.14
N PRO A 113 16.03 -16.96 15.20
CA PRO A 113 17.21 -16.20 15.66
C PRO A 113 17.55 -14.95 14.83
N ARG A 114 17.02 -14.83 13.60
CA ARG A 114 17.21 -13.67 12.71
C ARG A 114 16.15 -12.58 12.93
N ARG A 115 15.10 -12.86 13.72
CA ARG A 115 14.09 -11.88 14.09
C ARG A 115 14.75 -10.70 14.79
N PHE A 116 14.30 -9.49 14.46
CA PHE A 116 14.85 -8.22 14.96
C PHE A 116 16.36 -8.02 14.72
N ARG A 117 16.95 -8.72 13.75
CA ARG A 117 18.34 -8.49 13.32
C ARG A 117 18.39 -7.85 11.93
N LYS A 118 19.56 -7.31 11.60
CA LYS A 118 19.90 -6.84 10.25
C LYS A 118 19.63 -8.00 9.24
N PRO A 119 19.09 -7.70 8.04
CA PRO A 119 18.88 -8.74 7.01
C PRO A 119 20.22 -9.41 6.67
N VAL A 120 20.18 -10.73 6.48
CA VAL A 120 21.38 -11.48 6.06
C VAL A 120 21.44 -11.47 4.54
N GLU A 121 22.32 -10.65 3.98
CA GLU A 121 22.50 -10.49 2.54
C GLU A 121 23.07 -11.75 1.87
N ILE A 122 22.53 -12.13 0.71
CA ILE A 122 22.90 -13.34 -0.02
C ILE A 122 24.19 -13.09 -0.81
N THR A 123 25.34 -13.29 -0.17
CA THR A 123 26.67 -12.96 -0.71
C THR A 123 27.53 -14.17 -1.11
N THR A 124 27.07 -15.39 -0.81
CA THR A 124 27.79 -16.65 -1.09
C THR A 124 26.86 -17.71 -1.68
N ASN A 125 27.42 -18.72 -2.36
CA ASN A 125 26.64 -19.80 -2.96
C ASN A 125 25.90 -20.66 -1.90
N ALA A 126 26.47 -20.79 -0.71
CA ALA A 126 25.80 -21.46 0.42
C ALA A 126 24.54 -20.68 0.84
N LEU A 127 24.64 -19.35 0.95
CA LEU A 127 23.50 -18.49 1.25
C LEU A 127 22.47 -18.48 0.11
N CYS A 128 22.90 -18.55 -1.16
CA CYS A 128 21.99 -18.74 -2.29
C CYS A 128 21.20 -20.05 -2.14
N SER A 129 21.90 -21.15 -1.81
CA SER A 129 21.28 -22.47 -1.66
C SER A 129 20.27 -22.50 -0.53
N GLU A 130 20.60 -21.87 0.60
CA GLU A 130 19.70 -21.69 1.75
C GLU A 130 18.49 -20.82 1.39
N ALA A 131 18.72 -19.65 0.78
CA ALA A 131 17.65 -18.72 0.40
C ALA A 131 16.67 -19.33 -0.61
N TRP A 132 17.17 -20.13 -1.56
CA TRP A 132 16.35 -20.75 -2.59
C TRP A 132 15.77 -22.10 -2.15
N ASN A 133 16.08 -22.55 -0.93
CA ASN A 133 15.72 -23.86 -0.41
C ASN A 133 16.07 -24.99 -1.40
N THR A 134 17.27 -24.91 -1.99
CA THR A 134 17.73 -25.88 -3.01
C THR A 134 18.56 -26.99 -2.37
N PRO A 135 18.32 -28.27 -2.72
CA PRO A 135 19.09 -29.37 -2.16
C PRO A 135 20.57 -29.31 -2.55
N HIS A 136 21.46 -29.61 -1.59
CA HIS A 136 22.92 -29.57 -1.76
C HIS A 136 23.47 -30.48 -2.88
N TYR A 137 22.70 -31.45 -3.38
CA TYR A 137 23.14 -32.36 -4.45
C TYR A 137 23.00 -31.78 -5.86
N ARG A 138 22.29 -30.65 -6.06
CA ARG A 138 22.25 -29.99 -7.38
C ARG A 138 23.51 -29.17 -7.60
N GLN A 139 24.14 -29.33 -8.76
CA GLN A 139 25.32 -28.56 -9.15
C GLN A 139 25.01 -27.07 -9.39
N VAL A 140 23.81 -26.75 -9.88
CA VAL A 140 23.33 -25.38 -10.12
C VAL A 140 21.95 -25.20 -9.47
N PRO A 141 21.79 -24.29 -8.50
CA PRO A 141 20.48 -23.95 -7.95
C PRO A 141 19.54 -23.41 -9.04
N VAL A 142 18.26 -23.74 -8.94
CA VAL A 142 17.22 -23.26 -9.85
C VAL A 142 16.08 -22.69 -9.01
N LEU A 143 15.68 -21.45 -9.29
CA LEU A 143 14.58 -20.76 -8.65
C LEU A 143 13.42 -20.57 -9.64
N ASP A 144 12.27 -21.14 -9.31
CA ASP A 144 11.02 -20.93 -10.03
C ASP A 144 10.36 -19.63 -9.52
N ALA A 145 10.49 -18.54 -10.29
CA ALA A 145 10.03 -17.19 -9.95
C ALA A 145 8.73 -16.83 -10.69
N PHE A 146 7.74 -17.73 -10.65
CA PHE A 146 6.47 -17.60 -11.37
C PHE A 146 5.36 -16.92 -10.57
N THR A 147 5.50 -16.85 -9.24
CA THR A 147 4.45 -16.37 -8.35
C THR A 147 5.01 -15.42 -7.31
N TYR A 148 4.23 -14.40 -6.95
CA TYR A 148 4.53 -13.59 -5.78
C TYR A 148 4.70 -14.46 -4.52
N ARG A 149 5.57 -14.00 -3.62
CA ARG A 149 5.75 -14.57 -2.29
C ARG A 149 4.99 -13.75 -1.25
N ASN A 150 5.00 -14.22 -0.01
CA ASN A 150 4.28 -13.58 1.09
C ASN A 150 4.71 -12.11 1.25
N VAL A 151 3.74 -11.23 1.47
CA VAL A 151 4.01 -9.91 2.07
C VAL A 151 4.53 -10.09 3.49
N CYS A 152 5.21 -9.08 4.02
CA CYS A 152 5.61 -9.09 5.43
C CYS A 152 4.38 -9.05 6.34
N MET A 153 4.49 -9.66 7.53
CA MET A 153 3.42 -9.64 8.53
C MET A 153 2.92 -8.22 8.78
N GLN A 154 1.62 -8.03 8.65
CA GLN A 154 0.95 -6.75 8.79
C GLN A 154 -0.53 -6.93 9.13
N LEU A 155 -1.15 -5.88 9.65
CA LEU A 155 -2.58 -5.85 9.90
C LEU A 155 -3.27 -5.20 8.70
N LEU A 156 -4.32 -5.84 8.17
CA LEU A 156 -5.21 -5.18 7.21
C LEU A 156 -5.79 -3.91 7.85
N PRO A 157 -5.81 -2.77 7.12
CA PRO A 157 -6.50 -1.57 7.58
C PRO A 157 -7.95 -1.92 7.95
N ILE A 158 -8.46 -1.31 9.02
CA ILE A 158 -9.84 -1.48 9.54
C ILE A 158 -10.10 -2.84 10.21
N SER A 159 -9.97 -3.96 9.48
CA SER A 159 -10.35 -5.27 10.01
C SER A 159 -9.39 -5.77 11.10
N ASN A 160 -8.16 -5.24 11.14
CA ASN A 160 -7.08 -5.72 12.02
C ASN A 160 -6.81 -7.23 11.88
N GLU A 161 -7.17 -7.81 10.73
CA GLU A 161 -6.82 -9.18 10.37
C GLU A 161 -5.32 -9.26 10.06
N VAL A 162 -4.67 -10.31 10.54
CA VAL A 162 -3.25 -10.54 10.27
C VAL A 162 -3.09 -11.20 8.92
N ILE A 163 -2.25 -10.62 8.06
CA ILE A 163 -1.85 -11.21 6.79
C ILE A 163 -0.33 -11.26 6.68
N GLY A 164 0.17 -12.06 5.73
CA GLY A 164 1.59 -12.16 5.42
C GLY A 164 2.37 -13.15 6.29
N SER A 165 3.69 -13.08 6.20
CA SER A 165 4.63 -13.95 6.90
C SER A 165 5.88 -13.17 7.33
N GLU A 166 6.60 -13.64 8.35
CA GLU A 166 7.94 -13.12 8.66
C GLU A 166 8.94 -13.50 7.55
N ASP A 167 8.73 -14.64 6.89
CA ASP A 167 9.45 -14.99 5.67
C ASP A 167 8.87 -14.20 4.49
N CYS A 168 9.41 -12.99 4.30
CA CYS A 168 8.87 -12.02 3.34
C CYS A 168 9.91 -11.21 2.56
N LEU A 169 11.22 -11.43 2.74
CA LEU A 169 12.28 -10.60 2.13
C LEU A 169 12.53 -10.96 0.65
N TYR A 170 11.51 -10.71 -0.16
CA TYR A 170 11.47 -10.98 -1.60
C TYR A 170 11.32 -9.71 -2.42
N LEU A 171 11.79 -9.76 -3.66
CA LEU A 171 11.56 -8.74 -4.68
C LEU A 171 10.98 -9.35 -5.95
N ASN A 172 10.38 -8.50 -6.78
CA ASN A 172 9.85 -8.84 -8.08
C ASN A 172 10.50 -7.96 -9.13
N ILE A 173 10.77 -8.52 -10.31
CA ILE A 173 11.45 -7.84 -11.42
C ILE A 173 10.56 -7.93 -12.66
N PHE A 174 10.27 -6.77 -13.24
CA PHE A 174 9.47 -6.63 -14.45
C PHE A 174 10.35 -6.05 -15.56
N VAL A 175 10.62 -6.85 -16.59
CA VAL A 175 11.54 -6.49 -17.67
C VAL A 175 10.77 -6.24 -18.97
N PRO A 176 10.75 -5.01 -19.52
CA PRO A 176 10.11 -4.77 -20.80
C PRO A 176 10.93 -5.40 -21.95
N ARG A 177 10.28 -6.11 -22.86
CA ARG A 177 10.94 -6.77 -24.02
C ARG A 177 11.17 -5.83 -25.21
N THR A 178 11.49 -4.58 -24.91
CA THR A 178 11.58 -3.45 -25.84
C THR A 178 12.99 -3.17 -26.35
N HIS A 179 14.03 -3.61 -25.63
CA HIS A 179 15.44 -3.42 -26.04
C HIS A 179 16.02 -4.66 -26.70
N LYS A 180 17.13 -4.45 -27.40
CA LYS A 180 17.96 -5.54 -27.91
C LYS A 180 18.73 -6.19 -26.76
N PRO A 181 19.10 -7.49 -26.87
CA PRO A 181 19.79 -8.24 -25.81
C PRO A 181 21.07 -7.58 -25.26
N GLU A 182 21.76 -6.78 -26.07
CA GLU A 182 23.01 -6.09 -25.72
C GLU A 182 22.84 -4.73 -25.02
N GLU A 183 21.62 -4.19 -24.99
CA GLU A 183 21.33 -2.89 -24.36
C GLU A 183 20.79 -3.09 -22.94
N LEU A 184 21.30 -2.31 -21.98
CA LEU A 184 20.83 -2.34 -20.60
C LEU A 184 19.77 -1.26 -20.34
N HIS A 185 18.66 -1.66 -19.76
CA HIS A 185 17.59 -0.77 -19.32
C HIS A 185 17.95 -0.02 -18.03
N PRO A 186 17.58 1.26 -17.87
CA PRO A 186 17.49 1.86 -16.55
C PRO A 186 16.57 1.07 -15.62
N VAL A 187 16.80 1.19 -14.31
CA VAL A 187 16.04 0.47 -13.29
C VAL A 187 15.28 1.46 -12.43
N ILE A 188 13.99 1.21 -12.21
CA ILE A 188 13.15 1.92 -11.26
C ILE A 188 12.94 1.00 -10.07
N PHE A 189 13.55 1.33 -8.94
CA PHE A 189 13.37 0.62 -7.68
C PHE A 189 12.28 1.31 -6.87
N ILE A 190 11.19 0.61 -6.62
CA ILE A 190 9.97 1.17 -6.03
C ILE A 190 9.93 0.88 -4.54
N ILE A 191 9.86 1.93 -3.73
CA ILE A 191 9.68 1.86 -2.28
C ILE A 191 8.35 2.54 -1.92
N GLY A 192 7.36 1.73 -1.57
CA GLY A 192 6.06 2.23 -1.10
C GLY A 192 5.78 1.82 0.32
N GLY A 193 4.66 2.28 0.87
CA GLY A 193 4.13 1.78 2.13
C GLY A 193 3.21 2.79 2.79
N PHE A 194 2.25 2.30 3.56
CA PHE A 194 1.27 3.09 4.29
C PHE A 194 1.63 3.10 5.79
N PHE A 195 2.04 4.27 6.28
CA PHE A 195 2.42 4.52 7.68
C PHE A 195 3.42 3.52 8.29
N PHE A 196 4.36 2.99 7.49
CA PHE A 196 5.32 1.95 7.91
C PHE A 196 4.70 0.63 8.38
N ASN A 197 3.38 0.50 8.43
CA ASN A 197 2.67 -0.66 8.99
C ASN A 197 2.06 -1.56 7.91
N TYR A 198 1.93 -1.06 6.68
CA TYR A 198 1.23 -1.77 5.61
C TYR A 198 1.86 -1.51 4.24
N GLY A 199 1.84 -2.53 3.37
CA GLY A 199 2.38 -2.49 2.02
C GLY A 199 3.02 -3.81 1.60
N GLY A 200 3.72 -3.78 0.47
CA GLY A 200 4.41 -4.94 -0.08
C GLY A 200 3.81 -5.40 -1.41
N SER A 201 4.61 -6.09 -2.21
CA SER A 201 4.24 -6.51 -3.56
C SER A 201 3.81 -7.97 -3.58
N SER A 202 2.51 -8.20 -3.78
CA SER A 202 1.93 -9.54 -3.83
C SER A 202 0.75 -9.66 -4.80
N ASN A 203 0.30 -10.90 -5.02
CA ASN A 203 -0.87 -11.16 -5.84
C ASN A 203 -2.14 -10.85 -5.05
N GLY A 204 -2.99 -9.95 -5.56
CA GLY A 204 -4.33 -9.72 -5.03
C GLY A 204 -4.42 -9.15 -3.61
N SER A 205 -3.30 -8.85 -2.93
CA SER A 205 -3.33 -8.15 -1.64
C SER A 205 -2.47 -6.89 -1.67
N THR A 206 -3.10 -5.80 -1.24
CA THR A 206 -2.66 -4.40 -1.19
C THR A 206 -2.89 -3.56 -2.45
N PHE A 207 -3.65 -2.48 -2.26
CA PHE A 207 -3.55 -1.28 -3.08
C PHE A 207 -2.05 -0.92 -3.20
N LEU A 208 -1.56 -0.71 -4.43
CA LEU A 208 -0.29 -0.02 -4.72
C LEU A 208 1.00 -0.82 -5.03
N HIS A 209 1.02 -2.08 -5.51
CA HIS A 209 2.35 -2.70 -5.75
C HIS A 209 2.53 -3.59 -6.98
N HIS A 210 1.59 -3.58 -7.93
CA HIS A 210 1.82 -4.13 -9.26
C HIS A 210 1.86 -3.00 -10.28
N PRO A 211 2.98 -2.79 -10.99
CA PRO A 211 3.00 -1.81 -12.06
C PRO A 211 2.16 -2.27 -13.24
N ASP A 212 1.28 -1.38 -13.71
CA ASP A 212 0.50 -1.61 -14.92
C ASP A 212 1.45 -1.92 -16.12
N PRO A 213 1.14 -2.95 -16.93
CA PRO A 213 1.95 -3.33 -18.08
C PRO A 213 2.28 -2.17 -19.04
N GLU A 214 1.31 -1.30 -19.29
CA GLU A 214 1.47 -0.14 -20.16
C GLU A 214 2.52 0.82 -19.59
N THR A 215 2.53 1.00 -18.27
CA THR A 215 3.52 1.84 -17.58
C THR A 215 4.93 1.25 -17.72
N ILE A 216 5.09 -0.06 -17.56
CA ILE A 216 6.40 -0.73 -17.73
C ILE A 216 6.93 -0.54 -19.16
N ILE A 217 6.08 -0.76 -20.15
CA ILE A 217 6.42 -0.60 -21.58
C ILE A 217 6.73 0.87 -21.91
N ASN A 218 5.88 1.80 -21.48
CA ASN A 218 6.00 3.23 -21.78
C ASN A 218 7.24 3.83 -21.15
N LEU A 219 7.52 3.54 -19.87
CA LEU A 219 8.75 3.97 -19.19
C LEU A 219 9.99 3.35 -19.84
N ASN A 220 9.82 2.17 -20.46
CA ASN A 220 10.90 1.43 -21.09
C ASN A 220 12.08 1.22 -20.11
N ALA A 221 11.75 0.83 -18.89
CA ALA A 221 12.71 0.65 -17.79
C ALA A 221 12.31 -0.59 -16.99
N ILE A 222 13.30 -1.29 -16.44
CA ILE A 222 13.04 -2.42 -15.55
C ILE A 222 12.45 -1.86 -14.26
N GLN A 223 11.34 -2.44 -13.81
CA GLN A 223 10.76 -2.08 -12.52
C GLN A 223 11.05 -3.17 -11.50
N VAL A 224 11.48 -2.77 -10.31
CA VAL A 224 11.73 -3.66 -9.19
C VAL A 224 10.89 -3.21 -8.01
N THR A 225 10.03 -4.10 -7.52
CA THR A 225 9.31 -3.92 -6.26
C THR A 225 9.92 -4.83 -5.20
N SER A 226 9.93 -4.40 -3.93
CA SER A 226 10.45 -5.22 -2.84
C SER A 226 9.55 -5.15 -1.61
N ASN A 227 9.46 -6.26 -0.91
CA ASN A 227 8.93 -6.33 0.45
C ASN A 227 10.02 -5.92 1.44
N TYR A 228 9.63 -5.35 2.58
CA TYR A 228 10.50 -5.06 3.71
C TYR A 228 9.71 -5.19 5.01
N ARG A 229 10.38 -5.46 6.12
CA ARG A 229 9.67 -5.61 7.41
C ARG A 229 8.97 -4.32 7.78
N LEU A 230 7.71 -4.47 8.19
CA LEU A 230 6.79 -3.39 8.55
C LEU A 230 6.51 -3.37 10.06
N GLY A 231 5.89 -2.30 10.52
CA GLY A 231 5.43 -2.08 11.89
C GLY A 231 6.49 -2.44 12.93
N PRO A 232 6.12 -3.18 13.99
CA PRO A 232 7.06 -3.47 15.07
C PRO A 232 8.21 -4.37 14.62
N PHE A 233 8.02 -5.24 13.62
CA PHE A 233 9.10 -6.06 13.07
C PHE A 233 10.16 -5.25 12.31
N GLY A 234 9.75 -4.15 11.68
CA GLY A 234 10.64 -3.27 10.91
C GLY A 234 11.20 -2.08 11.69
N PHE A 235 10.49 -1.62 12.73
CA PHE A 235 10.76 -0.29 13.30
C PHE A 235 10.75 -0.23 14.84
N LEU A 236 10.35 -1.28 15.54
CA LEU A 236 10.56 -1.36 17.00
C LEU A 236 11.98 -1.88 17.28
N THR A 237 12.68 -1.25 18.23
CA THR A 237 14.08 -1.60 18.53
C THR A 237 14.13 -2.63 19.64
N HIS A 238 14.20 -3.91 19.27
CA HIS A 238 14.15 -5.00 20.24
C HIS A 238 15.29 -4.91 21.29
N PRO A 239 14.99 -5.00 22.61
CA PRO A 239 15.98 -4.76 23.66
C PRO A 239 17.20 -5.68 23.63
N SER A 240 17.03 -6.93 23.17
CA SER A 240 18.13 -7.91 23.09
C SER A 240 19.05 -7.71 21.89
N THR A 241 18.52 -7.31 20.72
CA THR A 241 19.33 -7.14 19.51
C THR A 241 19.88 -5.73 19.37
N LYS A 242 19.16 -4.74 19.91
CA LYS A 242 19.50 -3.31 19.84
C LYS A 242 19.75 -2.84 18.40
N VAL A 243 19.02 -3.41 17.45
CA VAL A 243 19.07 -3.02 16.03
C VAL A 243 17.84 -2.21 15.72
N ALA A 244 18.04 -0.96 15.29
CA ALA A 244 16.99 -0.07 14.84
C ALA A 244 16.92 0.00 13.31
N ASN A 245 15.87 0.66 12.80
CA ASN A 245 15.66 0.95 11.38
C ASN A 245 15.71 -0.30 10.49
N ILE A 246 15.20 -1.42 10.97
CA ILE A 246 15.30 -2.72 10.31
C ILE A 246 14.65 -2.68 8.92
N GLY A 247 13.47 -2.05 8.78
CA GLY A 247 12.83 -1.86 7.49
C GLY A 247 13.65 -1.03 6.49
N VAL A 248 14.42 -0.04 6.97
CA VAL A 248 15.37 0.72 6.12
C VAL A 248 16.56 -0.15 5.72
N ARG A 249 17.03 -1.02 6.62
CA ARG A 249 18.13 -1.96 6.35
C ARG A 249 17.72 -3.03 5.35
N ASP A 250 16.47 -3.46 5.37
CA ASP A 250 15.89 -4.35 4.36
C ASP A 250 15.92 -3.70 2.97
N GLN A 251 15.58 -2.41 2.88
CA GLN A 251 15.70 -1.64 1.62
C GLN A 251 17.15 -1.50 1.15
N LEU A 252 18.11 -1.28 2.06
CA LEU A 252 19.54 -1.27 1.73
C LEU A 252 19.99 -2.62 1.17
N ALA A 253 19.57 -3.73 1.79
CA ALA A 253 19.89 -5.09 1.33
C ALA A 253 19.28 -5.37 -0.06
N ALA A 254 18.03 -4.99 -0.28
CA ALA A 254 17.37 -5.12 -1.57
C ALA A 254 18.08 -4.29 -2.67
N LEU A 255 18.43 -3.03 -2.39
CA LEU A 255 19.19 -2.19 -3.32
C LEU A 255 20.57 -2.77 -3.65
N ARG A 256 21.29 -3.32 -2.65
CA ARG A 256 22.58 -4.01 -2.87
C ARG A 256 22.42 -5.25 -3.73
N TRP A 257 21.35 -6.02 -3.50
CA TRP A 257 21.02 -7.17 -4.33
C TRP A 257 20.76 -6.74 -5.77
N VAL A 258 19.92 -5.72 -5.98
CA VAL A 258 19.60 -5.18 -7.31
C VAL A 258 20.88 -4.71 -8.01
N ARG A 259 21.69 -3.87 -7.35
CA ARG A 259 22.96 -3.39 -7.90
C ARG A 259 23.91 -4.53 -8.30
N SER A 260 23.92 -5.63 -7.55
CA SER A 260 24.82 -6.76 -7.81
C SER A 260 24.33 -7.67 -8.94
N ASN A 261 23.02 -7.77 -9.14
CA ASN A 261 22.40 -8.82 -9.97
C ASN A 261 21.59 -8.32 -11.17
N ILE A 262 21.09 -7.08 -11.18
CA ILE A 262 20.09 -6.63 -12.16
C ILE A 262 20.59 -6.67 -13.61
N ARG A 263 21.91 -6.62 -13.82
CA ARG A 263 22.55 -6.83 -15.14
C ARG A 263 22.21 -8.17 -15.79
N TYR A 264 22.03 -9.24 -15.01
CA TYR A 264 21.64 -10.55 -15.55
C TYR A 264 20.21 -10.51 -16.13
N PHE A 265 19.38 -9.59 -15.66
CA PHE A 265 18.01 -9.37 -16.11
C PHE A 265 17.91 -8.27 -17.19
N GLY A 266 19.03 -7.79 -17.71
CA GLY A 266 19.08 -6.71 -18.70
C GLY A 266 19.07 -5.29 -18.12
N GLY A 267 19.26 -5.11 -16.81
CA GLY A 267 19.28 -3.79 -16.17
C GLY A 267 20.66 -3.19 -16.02
N ASP A 268 20.76 -1.87 -16.11
CA ASP A 268 21.99 -1.11 -15.86
C ASP A 268 22.14 -0.86 -14.34
N PRO A 269 23.09 -1.54 -13.65
CA PRO A 269 23.26 -1.39 -12.21
C PRO A 269 23.77 0.00 -11.80
N LEU A 270 24.19 0.83 -12.77
CA LEU A 270 24.63 2.20 -12.56
C LEU A 270 23.50 3.22 -12.78
N LYS A 271 22.36 2.82 -13.35
CA LYS A 271 21.20 3.69 -13.62
C LYS A 271 19.97 3.26 -12.83
N ILE A 272 20.13 3.16 -11.52
CA ILE A 272 19.04 2.87 -10.59
C ILE A 272 18.40 4.19 -10.15
N THR A 273 17.11 4.35 -10.40
CA THR A 273 16.27 5.43 -9.87
C THR A 273 15.39 4.88 -8.77
N VAL A 274 15.46 5.44 -7.56
CA VAL A 274 14.50 5.13 -6.50
C VAL A 274 13.24 5.95 -6.75
N PHE A 275 12.10 5.29 -6.94
CA PHE A 275 10.78 5.92 -6.91
C PHE A 275 10.12 5.57 -5.59
N SER A 276 9.58 6.55 -4.87
CA SER A 276 9.03 6.31 -3.55
C SER A 276 7.84 7.20 -3.21
N TYR A 277 6.91 6.66 -2.43
CA TYR A 277 5.67 7.31 -1.99
C TYR A 277 5.28 6.86 -0.59
N GLY A 278 4.47 7.66 0.10
CA GLY A 278 4.02 7.40 1.47
C GLY A 278 5.19 7.23 2.44
N SER A 279 5.13 6.22 3.31
CA SER A 279 6.24 5.91 4.23
C SER A 279 7.54 5.50 3.51
N GLY A 280 7.43 4.96 2.29
CA GLY A 280 8.59 4.69 1.44
C GLY A 280 9.34 5.95 1.03
N ALA A 281 8.64 7.07 0.84
CA ALA A 281 9.27 8.37 0.58
C ALA A 281 10.08 8.88 1.77
N THR A 282 9.58 8.69 2.98
CA THR A 282 10.33 8.97 4.22
C THR A 282 11.56 8.08 4.36
N ILE A 283 11.47 6.79 3.97
CA ILE A 283 12.64 5.90 3.90
C ILE A 283 13.65 6.43 2.89
N SER A 284 13.23 6.90 1.72
CA SER A 284 14.14 7.50 0.72
C SER A 284 14.88 8.72 1.26
N LEU A 285 14.26 9.56 2.10
CA LEU A 285 14.98 10.64 2.79
C LEU A 285 16.07 10.10 3.71
N ALA A 286 15.78 9.03 4.47
CA ALA A 286 16.77 8.35 5.29
C ALA A 286 17.93 7.81 4.44
N LEU A 287 17.62 7.20 3.28
CA LEU A 287 18.61 6.68 2.35
C LEU A 287 19.49 7.79 1.75
N LEU A 288 18.93 8.93 1.35
CA LEU A 288 19.71 10.07 0.85
C LEU A 288 20.75 10.58 1.88
N GLY A 289 20.40 10.54 3.16
CA GLY A 289 21.28 10.88 4.27
C GLY A 289 22.11 9.71 4.80
N SER A 290 21.99 8.49 4.27
CA SER A 290 22.64 7.32 4.87
C SER A 290 24.03 7.08 4.29
N PRO A 291 25.08 6.94 5.12
CA PRO A 291 26.40 6.53 4.63
C PRO A 291 26.36 5.17 3.93
N LEU A 292 25.45 4.29 4.37
CA LEU A 292 25.28 2.93 3.86
C LEU A 292 24.61 2.85 2.49
N ALA A 293 23.98 3.94 2.03
CA ALA A 293 23.28 4.03 0.77
C ALA A 293 24.11 4.69 -0.35
N GLN A 294 25.31 5.19 -0.03
CA GLN A 294 26.16 5.86 -1.01
C GLN A 294 26.41 4.95 -2.22
N ASN A 295 26.23 5.52 -3.41
CA ASN A 295 26.38 4.82 -4.68
C ASN A 295 25.44 3.62 -4.88
N LEU A 296 24.35 3.46 -4.11
CA LEU A 296 23.38 2.38 -4.40
C LEU A 296 22.37 2.75 -5.48
N PHE A 297 22.08 4.03 -5.66
CA PHE A 297 21.19 4.56 -6.69
C PHE A 297 21.71 5.90 -7.23
N GLU A 298 21.34 6.20 -8.46
CA GLU A 298 21.80 7.35 -9.23
C GLU A 298 20.82 8.52 -9.16
N LYS A 299 19.52 8.26 -8.93
CA LYS A 299 18.46 9.28 -8.94
C LYS A 299 17.38 8.95 -7.92
N ALA A 300 16.66 9.95 -7.43
CA ALA A 300 15.51 9.76 -6.53
C ALA A 300 14.29 10.59 -6.95
N TRP A 301 13.14 9.93 -7.01
CA TRP A 301 11.82 10.53 -7.15
C TRP A 301 11.03 10.25 -5.87
N ILE A 302 10.72 11.31 -5.12
CA ILE A 302 10.17 11.22 -3.76
C ILE A 302 8.85 11.97 -3.71
N SER A 303 7.78 11.21 -3.51
CA SER A 303 6.40 11.67 -3.40
C SER A 303 6.01 11.88 -1.93
N ALA A 304 5.62 13.11 -1.59
CA ALA A 304 4.98 13.48 -0.34
C ALA A 304 5.60 12.84 0.93
N PRO A 305 6.93 12.98 1.16
CA PRO A 305 7.57 12.37 2.31
C PRO A 305 7.14 13.06 3.60
N ALA A 306 7.15 12.32 4.71
CA ALA A 306 7.19 12.93 6.04
C ALA A 306 8.58 13.54 6.26
N LEU A 307 8.63 14.80 6.71
CA LEU A 307 9.86 15.59 6.80
C LEU A 307 10.38 15.72 8.23
N ARG A 308 9.69 15.10 9.19
CA ARG A 308 10.09 15.08 10.59
C ARG A 308 11.44 14.38 10.74
N LYS A 309 12.44 15.17 11.11
CA LYS A 309 13.76 14.68 11.50
C LYS A 309 13.62 13.70 12.68
N PRO A 310 14.29 12.53 12.63
CA PRO A 310 14.45 11.64 13.78
C PRO A 310 15.09 12.37 14.97
N GLU A 311 14.56 12.17 16.17
CA GLU A 311 15.12 12.75 17.42
C GLU A 311 15.44 11.69 18.48
N ILE A 312 14.88 10.49 18.35
CA ILE A 312 15.10 9.39 19.28
C ILE A 312 16.48 8.76 19.03
N THR A 313 17.26 8.61 20.10
CA THR A 313 18.53 7.86 20.07
C THR A 313 18.28 6.36 20.18
N LEU A 314 19.24 5.55 19.72
CA LEU A 314 19.17 4.09 19.87
C LEU A 314 18.91 3.64 21.32
N THR A 315 19.57 4.27 22.30
CA THR A 315 19.38 3.95 23.72
C THR A 315 17.94 4.21 24.16
N SER A 316 17.39 5.39 23.84
CA SER A 316 16.01 5.74 24.18
C SER A 316 14.99 4.82 23.48
N ALA A 317 15.29 4.38 22.25
CA ALA A 317 14.45 3.43 21.51
C ALA A 317 14.39 2.06 22.20
N VAL A 318 15.54 1.57 22.67
CA VAL A 318 15.65 0.32 23.43
C VAL A 318 14.87 0.41 24.74
N ASP A 319 15.06 1.50 25.49
CA ASP A 319 14.39 1.69 26.79
C ASP A 319 12.87 1.77 26.63
N ALA A 320 12.39 2.51 25.64
CA ALA A 320 10.96 2.60 25.33
C ALA A 320 10.39 1.24 24.88
N SER A 321 11.15 0.47 24.10
CA SER A 321 10.73 -0.86 23.65
C SER A 321 10.60 -1.86 24.81
N ARG A 322 11.44 -1.79 25.86
CA ARG A 322 11.29 -2.67 27.05
C ARG A 322 9.92 -2.55 27.70
N ASN A 323 9.39 -1.34 27.79
CA ASN A 323 8.07 -1.08 28.38
C ASN A 323 6.94 -1.69 27.52
N VAL A 324 7.07 -1.65 26.19
CA VAL A 324 6.05 -2.18 25.27
C VAL A 324 6.04 -3.69 25.24
N PHE A 325 7.21 -4.31 25.14
CA PHE A 325 7.34 -5.75 25.21
C PHE A 325 7.01 -6.30 26.61
N LYS A 326 6.84 -5.43 27.62
CA LYS A 326 6.63 -5.78 29.03
C LYS A 326 7.66 -6.81 29.51
N CYS A 327 8.93 -6.59 29.17
CA CYS A 327 9.96 -7.56 29.48
C CYS A 327 10.14 -7.63 31.01
N GLU A 328 9.79 -8.77 31.61
CA GLU A 328 10.23 -9.10 32.96
C GLU A 328 11.62 -9.74 32.82
N HIS A 329 12.68 -9.02 33.22
CA HIS A 329 14.10 -9.39 33.06
C HIS A 329 14.67 -9.10 31.65
N ALA A 330 15.77 -9.73 31.25
CA ALA A 330 16.48 -9.45 29.98
C ALA A 330 15.80 -10.08 28.75
N ASP A 331 14.81 -10.94 28.95
CA ASP A 331 14.13 -11.69 27.89
C ASP A 331 12.75 -11.08 27.57
N CYS A 332 12.48 -10.91 26.28
CA CYS A 332 11.26 -10.32 25.73
C CYS A 332 10.63 -11.34 24.77
N ASP A 333 9.79 -12.23 25.29
CA ASP A 333 9.44 -13.50 24.62
C ASP A 333 8.21 -13.47 23.69
N LEU A 334 7.76 -12.30 23.24
CA LEU A 334 6.63 -12.21 22.30
C LEU A 334 6.98 -12.83 20.94
N LYS A 335 5.98 -13.41 20.26
CA LYS A 335 6.16 -14.08 18.96
C LYS A 335 5.01 -13.73 18.00
N GLY A 336 5.32 -13.76 16.70
CA GLY A 336 4.33 -13.69 15.62
C GLY A 336 3.33 -12.53 15.78
N GLU A 337 2.04 -12.89 15.82
CA GLU A 337 0.93 -11.95 15.93
C GLU A 337 0.97 -11.08 17.19
N ASP A 338 1.44 -11.60 18.33
CA ASP A 338 1.53 -10.82 19.57
C ASP A 338 2.47 -9.62 19.44
N ILE A 339 3.56 -9.80 18.68
CA ILE A 339 4.48 -8.70 18.33
C ILE A 339 3.74 -7.70 17.45
N LEU A 340 3.07 -8.18 16.41
CA LEU A 340 2.38 -7.33 15.44
C LEU A 340 1.32 -6.44 16.13
N ARG A 341 0.60 -7.00 17.10
CA ARG A 341 -0.46 -6.30 17.85
C ARG A 341 0.06 -5.27 18.85
N LEU A 342 1.37 -5.17 19.09
CA LEU A 342 1.97 -4.06 19.84
C LEU A 342 1.66 -2.71 19.19
N TRP A 343 1.64 -2.66 17.85
CA TRP A 343 1.28 -1.49 17.05
C TRP A 343 0.06 -1.83 16.17
N ASN A 344 -1.13 -1.85 16.76
CA ASN A 344 -2.37 -2.05 16.00
C ASN A 344 -2.90 -0.73 15.42
N TRP A 345 -3.82 -0.79 14.44
CA TRP A 345 -4.35 0.41 13.80
C TRP A 345 -5.06 1.33 14.80
N THR A 346 -5.79 0.84 15.80
CA THR A 346 -6.44 1.72 16.80
C THR A 346 -5.46 2.47 17.72
N ILE A 347 -4.22 2.00 17.83
CA ILE A 347 -3.14 2.62 18.60
C ILE A 347 -2.33 3.57 17.70
N VAL A 348 -2.18 3.22 16.43
CA VAL A 348 -1.47 4.01 15.41
C VAL A 348 -2.35 5.13 14.84
N GLU A 349 -3.66 4.93 14.80
CA GLU A 349 -4.66 5.85 14.27
C GLU A 349 -4.66 7.21 14.98
N PRO A 350 -4.53 7.33 16.32
CA PRO A 350 -4.36 8.63 16.99
C PRO A 350 -3.16 9.44 16.49
N TRP A 351 -2.14 8.78 15.94
CA TRP A 351 -1.01 9.44 15.30
C TRP A 351 -1.27 9.74 13.82
N ILE A 352 -1.98 8.85 13.10
CA ILE A 352 -2.44 9.11 11.71
C ILE A 352 -3.40 10.30 11.67
N GLU A 353 -4.31 10.41 12.64
CA GLU A 353 -5.16 11.57 12.88
C GLU A 353 -4.35 12.86 12.92
N GLN A 354 -3.18 12.85 13.55
CA GLN A 354 -2.34 14.04 13.61
C GLN A 354 -1.81 14.45 12.23
N LEU A 355 -1.59 13.53 11.29
CA LEU A 355 -1.09 13.87 9.96
C LEU A 355 -2.15 14.57 9.10
N PHE A 356 -3.43 14.29 9.35
CA PHE A 356 -4.56 14.82 8.58
C PHE A 356 -5.41 15.84 9.34
N THR A 357 -4.91 16.38 10.46
CA THR A 357 -5.54 17.44 11.24
C THR A 357 -4.65 18.67 11.41
N LEU A 358 -5.27 19.76 11.85
CA LEU A 358 -4.54 20.90 12.39
C LEU A 358 -3.69 20.49 13.60
N PRO A 359 -2.46 21.01 13.71
CA PRO A 359 -1.63 20.88 14.90
C PRO A 359 -2.33 21.30 16.17
N SER A 360 -2.27 20.42 17.16
CA SER A 360 -2.80 20.65 18.50
C SER A 360 -1.73 20.36 19.55
N THR A 361 -1.74 21.13 20.63
CA THR A 361 -0.92 20.90 21.83
C THR A 361 -1.58 19.92 22.80
N SER A 362 -2.90 19.69 22.69
CA SER A 362 -3.67 18.86 23.62
C SER A 362 -3.55 17.35 23.35
N ASN A 363 -3.27 16.98 22.10
CA ASN A 363 -3.35 15.60 21.63
C ASN A 363 -1.98 15.09 21.15
N ILE A 364 -0.99 15.07 22.04
CA ILE A 364 0.28 14.38 21.76
C ILE A 364 0.14 12.93 22.27
N HIS A 365 -0.65 12.13 21.55
CA HIS A 365 -0.67 10.68 21.75
C HIS A 365 0.45 10.05 20.92
N CYS A 366 1.19 9.14 21.53
CA CYS A 366 2.47 8.64 21.04
C CYS A 366 2.34 7.13 20.84
N LEU A 367 3.00 6.61 19.81
CA LEU A 367 3.06 5.17 19.61
C LEU A 367 3.66 4.52 20.86
N PRO A 368 3.02 3.46 21.40
CA PRO A 368 3.61 2.69 22.48
C PRO A 368 5.03 2.28 22.09
N GLY A 369 6.00 2.66 22.94
CA GLY A 369 7.42 2.31 22.76
C GLY A 369 8.21 3.26 21.89
N LEU A 370 7.61 4.39 21.50
CA LEU A 370 8.31 5.50 20.89
C LEU A 370 8.06 6.77 21.70
N PRO A 371 9.07 7.65 21.86
CA PRO A 371 8.87 8.95 22.44
C PRO A 371 7.95 9.77 21.55
N CYS A 372 7.13 10.58 22.20
CA CYS A 372 6.24 11.57 21.59
C CYS A 372 6.93 12.59 20.68
N ARG A 373 8.26 12.69 20.81
CA ARG A 373 9.11 13.57 20.04
C ARG A 373 10.12 12.72 19.29
N GLY A 374 10.02 12.68 17.97
CA GLY A 374 11.08 12.12 17.12
C GLY A 374 10.69 11.14 16.02
N GLY A 375 9.40 10.79 15.87
CA GLY A 375 8.95 9.90 14.78
C GLY A 375 9.35 8.43 14.97
N ILE A 376 9.11 7.62 13.93
CA ILE A 376 9.34 6.15 13.93
C ILE A 376 10.81 5.78 13.71
N LEU A 377 11.55 6.60 12.96
CA LEU A 377 12.95 6.36 12.63
C LEU A 377 13.86 6.75 13.79
N VAL A 378 14.96 6.01 13.96
CA VAL A 378 15.89 6.13 15.10
C VAL A 378 17.24 6.65 14.63
N ILE A 379 17.85 7.58 15.38
CA ILE A 379 19.26 7.94 15.20
C ILE A 379 20.09 6.79 15.78
N ASP A 380 20.64 5.96 14.90
CA ASP A 380 21.47 4.80 15.23
C ASP A 380 22.95 4.98 14.86
N ASP A 381 23.31 6.14 14.31
CA ASP A 381 24.65 6.54 13.86
C ASP A 381 25.29 5.58 12.84
N GLU A 382 24.51 4.65 12.27
CA GLU A 382 24.91 3.78 11.17
C GLU A 382 24.09 4.09 9.90
N VAL A 383 22.77 3.92 9.99
CA VAL A 383 21.85 4.18 8.89
C VAL A 383 21.47 5.65 8.89
N ILE A 384 21.11 6.19 10.06
CA ILE A 384 20.70 7.58 10.23
C ILE A 384 21.61 8.21 11.29
N THR A 385 22.34 9.23 10.86
CA THR A 385 23.17 10.05 11.77
C THR A 385 22.42 11.32 12.16
N ASN A 386 22.78 11.93 13.28
CA ASN A 386 22.16 13.19 13.71
C ASN A 386 22.37 14.35 12.70
N VAL A 387 23.40 14.29 11.86
CA VAL A 387 23.77 15.38 10.93
C VAL A 387 23.23 15.17 9.52
N SER A 388 22.93 13.94 9.11
CA SER A 388 22.73 13.63 7.70
C SER A 388 21.28 13.72 7.19
N TRP A 389 20.27 13.78 8.08
CA TRP A 389 18.86 13.90 7.66
C TRP A 389 18.59 15.15 6.78
N ASN A 390 19.22 16.27 7.12
CA ASN A 390 19.06 17.54 6.39
C ASN A 390 20.20 17.79 5.38
N SER A 391 21.06 16.80 5.14
CA SER A 391 22.26 16.96 4.30
C SER A 391 22.51 15.66 3.55
N PRO A 392 21.98 15.52 2.32
CA PRO A 392 22.24 14.36 1.49
C PRO A 392 23.75 14.14 1.37
N LEU A 393 24.18 12.89 1.51
CA LEU A 393 25.61 12.57 1.51
C LEU A 393 26.17 12.39 0.10
N SER A 394 25.33 12.46 -0.94
CA SER A 394 25.74 12.37 -2.34
C SER A 394 24.90 13.30 -3.22
N PRO A 395 25.52 14.07 -4.12
CA PRO A 395 24.79 14.89 -5.06
C PRO A 395 24.23 14.01 -6.20
N ILE A 396 22.93 13.75 -6.17
CA ILE A 396 22.22 13.00 -7.20
C ILE A 396 21.01 13.81 -7.67
N PRO A 397 20.54 13.64 -8.92
CA PRO A 397 19.27 14.23 -9.34
C PRO A 397 18.12 13.79 -8.44
N ILE A 398 17.38 14.77 -7.89
CA ILE A 398 16.22 14.53 -7.03
C ILE A 398 15.00 15.26 -7.60
N VAL A 399 13.88 14.55 -7.66
CA VAL A 399 12.54 15.10 -7.84
C VAL A 399 11.79 14.98 -6.53
N LEU A 400 11.30 16.10 -6.00
CA LEU A 400 10.40 16.14 -4.84
C LEU A 400 9.03 16.63 -5.28
N GLY A 401 7.97 15.91 -4.96
CA GLY A 401 6.63 16.43 -5.25
C GLY A 401 5.56 15.99 -4.28
N GLN A 402 4.36 16.47 -4.56
CA GLN A 402 3.19 16.29 -3.74
C GLN A 402 1.92 16.47 -4.59
N ASN A 403 0.81 16.08 -4.00
CA ASN A 403 -0.55 16.27 -4.45
C ASN A 403 -1.13 17.55 -3.82
N SER A 404 -2.22 18.06 -4.39
CA SER A 404 -2.81 19.33 -3.95
C SER A 404 -3.60 19.25 -2.65
N HIS A 405 -4.07 18.05 -2.27
CA HIS A 405 -4.89 17.80 -1.09
C HIS A 405 -4.43 16.53 -0.36
N GLU A 406 -3.15 16.47 0.01
CA GLU A 406 -2.56 15.36 0.78
C GLU A 406 -3.42 14.96 1.99
N ALA A 407 -4.04 15.92 2.67
CA ALA A 407 -4.87 15.65 3.83
C ALA A 407 -6.29 15.10 3.54
N GLU A 408 -6.75 15.12 2.28
CA GLU A 408 -8.12 14.71 1.94
C GLU A 408 -8.31 13.19 2.00
N ALA A 409 -7.22 12.41 1.92
CA ALA A 409 -7.29 10.95 2.00
C ALA A 409 -8.11 10.47 3.21
N TYR A 410 -8.03 11.20 4.33
CA TYR A 410 -8.74 10.89 5.56
C TYR A 410 -9.00 12.18 6.37
N PRO A 411 -10.03 12.97 6.02
CA PRO A 411 -10.20 14.32 6.54
C PRO A 411 -10.74 14.28 7.97
N PHE A 412 -9.88 14.59 8.93
CA PHE A 412 -10.25 14.64 10.34
C PHE A 412 -10.55 16.06 10.83
N PRO A 413 -11.60 16.26 11.65
CA PRO A 413 -12.50 15.23 12.17
C PRO A 413 -13.49 14.74 11.10
N ASN A 414 -13.99 13.51 11.21
CA ASN A 414 -14.90 12.90 10.22
C ASN A 414 -16.22 13.67 10.02
N THR A 415 -16.49 14.69 10.85
CA THR A 415 -17.62 15.60 10.70
C THR A 415 -17.38 16.75 9.73
N VAL A 416 -16.17 16.93 9.17
CA VAL A 416 -15.86 18.05 8.24
C VAL A 416 -16.83 18.12 7.06
N GLN A 417 -17.34 16.98 6.60
CA GLN A 417 -18.30 16.89 5.49
C GLN A 417 -19.65 17.59 5.76
N ILE A 418 -20.05 17.73 7.03
CA ILE A 418 -21.31 18.37 7.44
C ILE A 418 -21.12 19.81 7.93
N TRP A 419 -19.90 20.34 7.86
CA TRP A 419 -19.59 21.68 8.33
C TRP A 419 -20.02 22.76 7.34
N ASN A 420 -20.15 23.98 7.88
CA ASN A 420 -20.14 25.21 7.10
C ASN A 420 -18.90 26.05 7.49
N PHE A 421 -18.66 27.16 6.79
CA PHE A 421 -17.48 28.00 7.04
C PHE A 421 -17.43 28.57 8.47
N ALA A 422 -18.58 28.83 9.10
CA ALA A 422 -18.63 29.32 10.48
C ALA A 422 -18.23 28.23 11.48
N ILE A 423 -18.73 27.00 11.29
CA ILE A 423 -18.35 25.83 12.10
C ILE A 423 -16.87 25.54 11.95
N MET A 424 -16.35 25.53 10.70
CA MET A 424 -14.93 25.34 10.44
C MET A 424 -14.11 26.42 11.13
N SER A 425 -14.43 27.70 10.94
CA SER A 425 -13.70 28.80 11.59
C SER A 425 -13.72 28.68 13.11
N GLY A 426 -14.88 28.37 13.70
CA GLY A 426 -15.01 28.11 15.14
C GLY A 426 -14.17 26.93 15.63
N TYR A 427 -14.10 25.85 14.84
CA TYR A 427 -13.26 24.68 15.14
C TYR A 427 -11.77 25.05 15.14
N ILE A 428 -11.28 25.71 14.08
CA ILE A 428 -9.88 26.16 13.99
C ILE A 428 -9.54 27.11 15.15
N LYS A 429 -10.46 28.04 15.45
CA LYS A 429 -10.35 28.98 16.57
C LYS A 429 -10.22 28.28 17.92
N ASN A 430 -10.95 27.19 18.13
CA ASN A 430 -10.88 26.41 19.38
C ASN A 430 -9.55 25.67 19.54
N ILE A 431 -8.96 25.17 18.45
CA ILE A 431 -7.67 24.44 18.49
C ILE A 431 -6.49 25.39 18.70
N LEU A 432 -6.43 26.47 17.92
CA LEU A 432 -5.28 27.36 17.90
C LEU A 432 -5.40 28.51 18.92
N GLY A 433 -6.61 28.79 19.38
CA GLY A 433 -6.92 29.94 20.23
C GLY A 433 -7.19 31.21 19.42
N GLU A 434 -8.22 31.97 19.82
CA GLU A 434 -8.71 33.16 19.13
C GLU A 434 -7.66 34.23 18.85
N ASN A 435 -6.78 34.46 19.83
CA ASN A 435 -5.78 35.52 19.76
C ASN A 435 -4.45 35.06 19.17
N SER A 436 -4.35 33.78 18.77
CA SER A 436 -3.12 33.22 18.20
C SER A 436 -2.80 33.86 16.85
N SER A 437 -1.50 34.03 16.62
CA SER A 437 -0.99 34.54 15.35
C SER A 437 -1.26 33.54 14.21
N GLU A 438 -1.30 32.25 14.53
CA GLU A 438 -1.62 31.15 13.62
C GLU A 438 -3.06 31.22 13.13
N PHE A 439 -4.03 31.39 14.05
CA PHE A 439 -5.42 31.56 13.67
C PHE A 439 -5.62 32.81 12.81
N LYS A 440 -5.02 33.95 13.20
CA LYS A 440 -5.07 35.19 12.40
C LYS A 440 -4.53 34.98 10.99
N LEU A 441 -3.38 34.31 10.86
CA LEU A 441 -2.80 34.01 9.55
C LEU A 441 -3.73 33.11 8.72
N ILE A 442 -4.33 32.07 9.31
CA ILE A 442 -5.31 31.21 8.62
C ILE A 442 -6.51 32.03 8.16
N ASN A 443 -7.06 32.84 9.06
CA ASN A 443 -8.22 33.65 8.79
C ASN A 443 -7.97 34.63 7.64
N ASP A 444 -6.85 35.35 7.66
CA ASP A 444 -6.52 36.35 6.64
C ASP A 444 -6.25 35.73 5.26
N TYR A 445 -5.55 34.59 5.22
CA TYR A 445 -5.14 33.96 3.96
C TYR A 445 -6.18 33.03 3.35
N TYR A 446 -6.92 32.30 4.17
CA TYR A 446 -7.80 31.23 3.69
C TYR A 446 -9.29 31.58 3.84
N LEU A 447 -9.69 32.32 4.88
CA LEU A 447 -11.11 32.56 5.18
C LEU A 447 -11.60 33.91 4.63
N LEU A 448 -10.95 35.03 4.97
CA LEU A 448 -11.37 36.38 4.57
C LEU A 448 -11.17 36.66 3.09
N LYS A 449 -10.05 36.20 2.51
CA LYS A 449 -9.76 36.39 1.08
C LYS A 449 -10.83 35.77 0.17
N ASN A 450 -11.49 34.71 0.64
CA ASN A 450 -12.57 34.03 -0.09
C ASN A 450 -13.97 34.59 0.22
N ALA A 451 -14.17 35.29 1.35
CA ALA A 451 -15.40 36.04 1.61
C ALA A 451 -15.61 37.15 0.58
N ALA A 452 -14.52 37.80 0.12
CA ALA A 452 -14.57 38.79 -0.96
C ALA A 452 -14.93 38.19 -2.34
N ILE A 453 -14.54 36.94 -2.60
CA ILE A 453 -14.86 36.21 -3.84
C ILE A 453 -16.30 35.67 -3.81
N GLY A 454 -16.79 35.28 -2.62
CA GLY A 454 -18.14 34.77 -2.40
C GLY A 454 -19.26 35.79 -2.61
N ILE A 455 -18.95 37.10 -2.58
CA ILE A 455 -19.89 38.19 -2.84
C ILE A 455 -19.98 38.54 -4.34
N ALA A 456 -18.97 38.18 -5.16
CA ALA A 456 -18.87 38.62 -6.55
C ALA A 456 -19.38 37.63 -7.62
N SER A 457 -19.87 36.44 -7.26
CA SER A 457 -20.51 35.53 -8.23
C SER A 457 -21.69 34.76 -7.65
N GLN A 458 -22.89 35.25 -7.96
CA GLN A 458 -24.16 34.51 -7.91
C GLN A 458 -24.55 34.02 -9.31
N ASN A 459 -23.63 33.35 -10.02
CA ASN A 459 -23.97 32.57 -11.21
C ASN A 459 -23.64 31.11 -10.96
N HIS A 460 -24.68 30.28 -10.98
CA HIS A 460 -24.67 28.85 -10.76
C HIS A 460 -23.94 28.09 -11.88
N SER A 461 -22.61 28.11 -11.86
CA SER A 461 -21.76 27.17 -12.59
C SER A 461 -20.56 26.76 -11.71
N SER A 462 -20.82 25.80 -10.81
CA SER A 462 -19.88 24.78 -10.32
C SER A 462 -18.39 25.13 -10.24
N ASN A 463 -17.96 25.95 -9.27
CA ASN A 463 -16.55 26.02 -8.84
C ASN A 463 -16.33 26.74 -7.49
N ARG A 464 -17.20 26.49 -6.48
CA ARG A 464 -16.85 26.85 -5.09
C ARG A 464 -16.16 25.64 -4.45
N PRO A 465 -14.95 25.79 -3.86
CA PRO A 465 -14.31 24.72 -3.10
C PRO A 465 -15.25 24.26 -1.99
N SER A 466 -15.37 22.94 -1.82
CA SER A 466 -16.14 22.39 -0.70
C SER A 466 -15.48 22.76 0.64
N ILE A 467 -16.22 22.65 1.75
CA ILE A 467 -15.62 22.85 3.09
C ILE A 467 -14.52 21.82 3.34
N VAL A 468 -14.69 20.60 2.84
CA VAL A 468 -13.70 19.52 2.91
C VAL A 468 -12.44 19.94 2.16
N ASP A 469 -12.57 20.39 0.90
CA ASP A 469 -11.44 20.82 0.07
C ASP A 469 -10.68 21.95 0.76
N LYS A 470 -11.40 22.95 1.29
CA LYS A 470 -10.78 24.11 1.92
C LYS A 470 -10.07 23.74 3.21
N TYR A 471 -10.69 22.92 4.05
CA TYR A 471 -10.08 22.46 5.29
C TYR A 471 -8.85 21.57 4.98
N SER A 472 -8.98 20.64 4.05
CA SER A 472 -7.89 19.79 3.58
C SER A 472 -6.74 20.61 2.99
N GLN A 473 -7.04 21.66 2.22
CA GLN A 473 -6.03 22.59 1.71
C GLN A 473 -5.25 23.25 2.85
N ILE A 474 -5.95 23.77 3.87
CA ILE A 474 -5.31 24.38 5.04
C ILE A 474 -4.38 23.38 5.72
N VAL A 475 -4.85 22.16 6.00
CA VAL A 475 -4.05 21.11 6.65
C VAL A 475 -2.87 20.68 5.76
N THR A 476 -3.10 20.48 4.46
CA THR A 476 -2.08 20.09 3.47
C THR A 476 -0.97 21.12 3.39
N ASP A 477 -1.34 22.40 3.31
CA ASP A 477 -0.35 23.47 3.20
C ASP A 477 0.57 23.54 4.42
N ILE A 478 -0.05 23.35 5.56
CA ILE A 478 0.56 23.36 6.87
C ILE A 478 1.47 22.15 7.10
N ARG A 479 0.97 20.94 6.81
CA ARG A 479 1.64 19.67 7.13
C ARG A 479 2.64 19.26 6.06
N VAL A 480 2.33 19.49 4.79
CA VAL A 480 3.10 18.95 3.66
C VAL A 480 3.71 20.07 2.83
N THR A 481 2.91 20.99 2.28
CA THR A 481 3.39 21.97 1.29
C THR A 481 4.51 22.86 1.80
N CYS A 482 4.28 23.55 2.93
CA CYS A 482 5.23 24.53 3.44
C CYS A 482 6.50 23.87 4.02
N PRO A 483 6.41 22.75 4.78
CA PRO A 483 7.58 21.98 5.16
C PRO A 483 8.37 21.45 3.96
N LEU A 484 7.70 20.89 2.95
CA LEU A 484 8.38 20.36 1.75
C LEU A 484 9.06 21.44 0.95
N GLN A 485 8.44 22.62 0.85
CA GLN A 485 9.07 23.77 0.19
C GLN A 485 10.29 24.28 0.98
N SER A 486 10.22 24.33 2.31
CA SER A 486 11.36 24.70 3.14
C SER A 486 12.53 23.72 2.97
N TYR A 487 12.24 22.42 3.01
CA TYR A 487 13.22 21.37 2.76
C TYR A 487 13.82 21.45 1.35
N ALA A 488 12.96 21.59 0.33
CA ALA A 488 13.37 21.76 -1.06
C ALA A 488 14.31 22.97 -1.23
N ARG A 489 13.99 24.11 -0.62
CA ARG A 489 14.86 25.30 -0.63
C ARG A 489 16.22 25.04 0.04
N SER A 490 16.24 24.28 1.13
CA SER A 490 17.49 23.86 1.78
C SER A 490 18.34 23.00 0.85
N LEU A 491 17.74 21.99 0.22
CA LEU A 491 18.44 21.12 -0.73
C LEU A 491 18.98 21.87 -1.95
N ARG A 492 18.23 22.86 -2.47
CA ARG A 492 18.66 23.69 -3.61
C ARG A 492 19.96 24.46 -3.36
N ARG A 493 20.30 24.75 -2.10
CA ARG A 493 21.57 25.40 -1.75
C ARG A 493 22.77 24.47 -1.98
N VAL A 494 22.54 23.16 -1.99
CA VAL A 494 23.57 22.12 -2.13
C VAL A 494 23.60 21.58 -3.56
N GLN A 495 22.43 21.34 -4.17
CA GLN A 495 22.32 20.77 -5.52
C GLN A 495 21.01 21.16 -6.22
N PRO A 496 20.96 21.14 -7.56
CA PRO A 496 19.70 21.32 -8.28
C PRO A 496 18.69 20.22 -7.90
N ILE A 497 17.47 20.64 -7.56
CA ILE A 497 16.34 19.72 -7.36
C ILE A 497 15.16 20.15 -8.21
N LEU A 498 14.46 19.16 -8.74
CA LEU A 498 13.24 19.32 -9.49
C LEU A 498 12.03 19.17 -8.56
N ARG A 499 10.94 19.87 -8.85
CA ARG A 499 9.70 19.70 -8.11
C ARG A 499 8.51 19.49 -9.01
N TYR A 500 7.55 18.70 -8.52
CA TYR A 500 6.23 18.63 -9.11
C TYR A 500 5.13 18.90 -8.09
N TYR A 501 3.97 19.30 -8.60
CA TYR A 501 2.72 19.46 -7.86
C TYR A 501 1.56 18.95 -8.72
N ILE A 502 0.77 18.00 -8.22
CA ILE A 502 -0.38 17.46 -8.95
C ILE A 502 -1.66 18.10 -8.44
N ARG A 503 -2.42 18.70 -9.37
CA ARG A 503 -3.76 19.23 -9.16
C ARG A 503 -4.71 18.52 -10.10
N SER A 504 -5.53 17.63 -9.57
CA SER A 504 -6.57 16.99 -10.36
C SER A 504 -7.87 16.86 -9.59
N GLN A 505 -8.96 16.82 -10.33
CA GLN A 505 -10.27 16.42 -9.85
C GLN A 505 -10.65 15.11 -10.54
N HIS A 506 -11.23 14.18 -9.80
CA HIS A 506 -11.64 12.87 -10.30
C HIS A 506 -12.98 12.45 -9.70
N ALA A 507 -13.53 11.33 -10.17
CA ALA A 507 -14.75 10.76 -9.62
C ALA A 507 -14.60 10.53 -8.11
N HIS A 508 -15.66 10.76 -7.35
CA HIS A 508 -15.64 10.60 -5.89
C HIS A 508 -15.60 9.12 -5.52
N PHE A 509 -14.56 8.67 -4.81
CA PHE A 509 -14.39 7.27 -4.43
C PHE A 509 -13.62 7.15 -3.12
N ASN A 510 -13.67 5.96 -2.50
CA ASN A 510 -12.91 5.66 -1.29
C ASN A 510 -11.61 4.91 -1.65
N PRO A 511 -10.45 5.58 -1.63
CA PRO A 511 -9.22 5.00 -2.18
C PRO A 511 -8.59 3.91 -1.31
N TYR A 512 -8.96 3.84 -0.04
CA TYR A 512 -8.33 2.98 0.95
C TYR A 512 -9.30 2.05 1.68
N GLY A 513 -10.58 2.10 1.32
CA GLY A 513 -11.65 1.41 2.04
C GLY A 513 -11.98 2.02 3.41
N LEU A 514 -11.45 3.21 3.76
CA LEU A 514 -11.52 3.85 5.07
C LEU A 514 -12.79 4.69 5.33
N ASP A 515 -13.92 4.38 4.67
CA ASP A 515 -15.13 5.23 4.62
C ASP A 515 -14.91 6.74 4.32
N SER A 516 -13.79 7.07 3.67
CA SER A 516 -13.44 8.45 3.28
C SER A 516 -13.47 8.56 1.77
N PHE A 517 -14.44 9.29 1.25
CA PHE A 517 -14.57 9.53 -0.17
C PHE A 517 -13.92 10.85 -0.55
N VAL A 518 -13.12 10.83 -1.61
CA VAL A 518 -12.28 11.95 -2.03
C VAL A 518 -12.47 12.23 -3.51
N SER A 519 -12.34 13.49 -3.91
CA SER A 519 -12.46 13.93 -5.31
C SER A 519 -11.27 14.73 -5.82
N SER A 520 -10.38 15.17 -4.93
CA SER A 520 -9.16 15.87 -5.30
C SER A 520 -7.94 14.95 -5.24
N ALA A 521 -6.82 15.41 -5.81
CA ALA A 521 -5.52 14.75 -5.69
C ALA A 521 -5.09 14.59 -4.21
N PHE A 522 -5.37 13.42 -3.64
CA PHE A 522 -5.16 13.05 -2.23
C PHE A 522 -3.77 12.43 -2.00
N HIS A 523 -3.42 12.14 -0.74
CA HIS A 523 -2.14 11.49 -0.42
C HIS A 523 -2.02 10.11 -1.06
N GLY A 524 -0.97 9.91 -1.86
CA GLY A 524 -0.74 8.69 -2.64
C GLY A 524 -1.33 8.71 -4.05
N TRP A 525 -1.98 9.80 -4.46
CA TRP A 525 -2.61 9.89 -5.79
C TRP A 525 -1.60 9.78 -6.95
N ASP A 526 -0.38 10.24 -6.79
CA ASP A 526 0.70 10.03 -7.75
C ASP A 526 1.10 8.56 -7.92
N ALA A 527 1.06 7.75 -6.85
CA ALA A 527 1.22 6.30 -6.97
C ALA A 527 0.02 5.67 -7.70
N PHE A 528 -1.20 6.17 -7.47
CA PHE A 528 -2.38 5.78 -8.25
C PHE A 528 -2.22 6.09 -9.73
N LEU A 529 -1.67 7.25 -10.06
CA LEU A 529 -1.40 7.66 -11.44
C LEU A 529 -0.28 6.81 -12.07
N LEU A 530 0.81 6.58 -11.35
CA LEU A 530 1.95 5.81 -11.85
C LEU A 530 1.56 4.35 -12.13
N PHE A 531 0.89 3.70 -11.18
CA PHE A 531 0.54 2.29 -11.32
C PHE A 531 -0.83 2.08 -11.98
N LYS A 532 -1.44 3.15 -12.50
CA LYS A 532 -2.78 3.17 -13.10
C LYS A 532 -3.83 2.42 -12.25
N ILE A 533 -3.75 2.55 -10.92
CA ILE A 533 -4.55 1.79 -9.94
C ILE A 533 -6.04 2.07 -10.10
N PHE A 534 -6.38 3.31 -10.48
CA PHE A 534 -7.76 3.74 -10.70
C PHE A 534 -8.49 2.86 -11.74
N ARG A 535 -7.78 2.23 -12.69
CA ARG A 535 -8.38 1.30 -13.68
C ARG A 535 -8.96 0.03 -13.05
N TYR A 536 -8.43 -0.37 -11.89
CA TYR A 536 -8.76 -1.64 -11.24
C TYR A 536 -9.50 -1.45 -9.92
N HIS A 537 -9.68 -0.20 -9.48
CA HIS A 537 -10.30 0.10 -8.20
C HIS A 537 -11.84 0.01 -8.31
N PRO A 538 -12.52 -0.86 -7.54
CA PRO A 538 -13.95 -1.13 -7.70
C PRO A 538 -14.81 0.13 -7.54
N ASP A 539 -14.56 0.93 -6.49
CA ASP A 539 -15.32 2.16 -6.25
C ASP A 539 -15.12 3.19 -7.37
N TYR A 540 -13.92 3.24 -7.94
CA TYR A 540 -13.63 4.15 -9.05
C TYR A 540 -14.39 3.72 -10.32
N ILE A 541 -14.29 2.43 -10.69
CA ILE A 541 -15.00 1.85 -11.83
C ILE A 541 -16.51 2.06 -11.70
N TYR A 542 -17.06 1.84 -10.50
CA TYR A 542 -18.48 2.05 -10.25
C TYR A 542 -18.90 3.53 -10.35
N ALA A 543 -18.08 4.46 -9.86
CA ALA A 543 -18.35 5.89 -9.93
C ALA A 543 -18.33 6.42 -11.38
N VAL A 544 -17.40 5.97 -12.21
CA VAL A 544 -17.28 6.39 -13.63
C VAL A 544 -18.51 5.99 -14.45
N ASN A 545 -19.09 4.81 -14.20
CA ASN A 545 -20.31 4.35 -14.86
C ASN A 545 -21.53 5.26 -14.64
N LYS A 546 -21.45 6.27 -13.74
CA LYS A 546 -22.55 7.19 -13.39
C LYS A 546 -22.39 8.65 -13.86
N SER A 547 -21.49 8.96 -14.80
CA SER A 547 -21.41 10.26 -15.52
C SER A 547 -20.60 11.39 -14.82
N PHE A 548 -19.28 11.24 -14.70
CA PHE A 548 -18.31 12.32 -14.40
C PHE A 548 -17.29 12.43 -15.56
N PRO A 549 -16.49 13.52 -15.70
CA PRO A 549 -15.73 13.80 -16.92
C PRO A 549 -14.83 12.62 -17.32
N SER A 550 -14.79 12.37 -18.63
CA SER A 550 -14.33 11.13 -19.26
C SER A 550 -12.98 10.64 -18.74
N ASP A 551 -12.86 9.32 -18.55
CA ASP A 551 -11.60 8.57 -18.30
C ASP A 551 -10.38 9.14 -19.03
N LYS A 552 -10.57 9.71 -20.24
CA LYS A 552 -9.53 10.32 -21.06
C LYS A 552 -8.69 11.38 -20.35
N SER A 553 -9.27 12.25 -19.52
CA SER A 553 -8.50 13.31 -18.86
C SER A 553 -7.59 12.76 -17.77
N LEU A 554 -8.03 11.73 -17.05
CA LEU A 554 -7.24 11.05 -16.04
C LEU A 554 -6.14 10.19 -16.67
N GLU A 555 -6.48 9.44 -17.73
CA GLU A 555 -5.50 8.68 -18.50
C GLU A 555 -4.38 9.59 -19.00
N LYS A 556 -4.74 10.74 -19.57
CA LYS A 556 -3.76 11.71 -20.06
C LYS A 556 -2.92 12.34 -18.94
N LEU A 557 -3.50 12.56 -17.75
CA LEU A 557 -2.74 12.98 -16.57
C LEU A 557 -1.71 11.92 -16.17
N SER A 558 -2.12 10.66 -16.10
CA SER A 558 -1.24 9.51 -15.81
C SER A 558 -0.12 9.40 -16.85
N ASP A 559 -0.44 9.52 -18.14
CA ASP A 559 0.53 9.45 -19.24
C ASP A 559 1.53 10.60 -19.20
N ASN A 560 1.08 11.82 -18.89
CA ASN A 560 1.94 12.97 -18.69
C ASN A 560 2.92 12.77 -17.52
N PHE A 561 2.43 12.22 -16.41
CA PHE A 561 3.24 11.92 -15.23
C PHE A 561 4.27 10.81 -15.55
N CYS A 562 3.84 9.72 -16.18
CA CYS A 562 4.70 8.63 -16.64
C CYS A 562 5.76 9.12 -17.62
N THR A 563 5.39 9.98 -18.57
CA THR A 563 6.35 10.59 -19.52
C THR A 563 7.42 11.39 -18.80
N SER A 564 7.03 12.11 -17.74
CA SER A 564 7.97 12.91 -16.94
C SER A 564 8.93 12.03 -16.15
N LEU A 565 8.41 10.95 -15.55
CA LEU A 565 9.23 9.95 -14.88
C LEU A 565 10.18 9.25 -15.87
N LYS A 566 9.71 8.89 -17.06
CA LYS A 566 10.54 8.31 -18.13
C LYS A 566 11.73 9.20 -18.43
N HIS A 567 11.48 10.49 -18.71
CA HIS A 567 12.55 11.43 -18.99
C HIS A 567 13.52 11.53 -17.82
N PHE A 568 13.03 11.53 -16.58
CA PHE A 568 13.89 11.64 -15.41
C PHE A 568 14.77 10.41 -15.22
N VAL A 569 14.19 9.22 -15.32
CA VAL A 569 14.91 7.93 -15.21
C VAL A 569 16.02 7.85 -16.26
N TRP A 570 15.71 8.23 -17.51
CA TRP A 570 16.61 8.10 -18.64
C TRP A 570 17.64 9.24 -18.77
N ARG A 571 17.30 10.47 -18.37
CA ARG A 571 18.08 11.68 -18.68
C ARG A 571 18.35 12.57 -17.47
N GLY A 572 17.70 12.33 -16.33
CA GLY A 572 17.81 13.17 -15.13
C GLY A 572 16.99 14.47 -15.18
N THR A 573 16.14 14.67 -16.19
CA THR A 573 15.25 15.84 -16.33
C THR A 573 13.80 15.37 -16.50
N MET A 574 12.80 16.14 -16.08
CA MET A 574 11.39 15.75 -16.28
C MET A 574 10.89 15.95 -17.72
N PHE A 575 11.54 16.79 -18.53
CA PHE A 575 11.12 17.06 -19.92
C PHE A 575 12.33 17.18 -20.85
N PRO A 576 12.14 17.05 -22.19
CA PRO A 576 13.15 17.40 -23.18
C PRO A 576 13.51 18.89 -23.12
N GLY A 577 14.81 19.21 -23.04
CA GLY A 577 15.34 20.58 -23.03
C GLY A 577 15.45 21.20 -21.64
N LYS A 578 16.38 22.15 -21.48
CA LYS A 578 16.55 22.93 -20.24
C LYS A 578 15.50 24.04 -20.18
N LYS A 579 14.28 23.75 -19.74
CA LYS A 579 13.42 24.82 -19.21
C LYS A 579 13.83 25.02 -17.74
N ASN A 580 14.36 26.18 -17.40
CA ASN A 580 14.67 26.58 -16.02
C ASN A 580 13.35 26.66 -15.22
N THR A 581 12.84 25.52 -14.75
CA THR A 581 11.55 25.44 -14.09
C THR A 581 11.76 24.94 -12.68
N LEU A 582 11.44 25.79 -11.71
CA LEU A 582 11.52 25.44 -10.29
C LEU A 582 10.39 24.49 -9.89
N LEU A 583 9.25 24.55 -10.56
CA LEU A 583 8.09 23.72 -10.28
C LEU A 583 7.36 23.33 -11.58
N THR A 584 7.04 22.04 -11.70
CA THR A 584 6.15 21.50 -12.72
C THR A 584 4.78 21.24 -12.10
N ILE A 585 3.73 21.71 -12.74
CA ILE A 585 2.35 21.51 -12.28
C ILE A 585 1.67 20.58 -13.27
N PHE A 586 1.19 19.45 -12.77
CA PHE A 586 0.32 18.55 -13.52
C PHE A 586 -1.11 18.89 -13.17
N GLU A 587 -1.83 19.47 -14.12
CA GLU A 587 -3.22 19.89 -13.94
C GLU A 587 -4.12 19.23 -14.96
N ASN A 588 -4.80 18.17 -14.53
CA ASN A 588 -5.61 17.33 -15.40
C ASN A 588 -4.79 16.94 -16.66
N GLU A 589 -5.22 17.38 -17.83
CA GLU A 589 -4.54 17.07 -19.09
C GLU A 589 -3.33 17.94 -19.42
N ILE A 590 -3.10 19.01 -18.66
CA ILE A 590 -2.13 20.06 -19.00
C ILE A 590 -0.96 20.02 -18.04
N VAL A 591 0.24 20.16 -18.60
CA VAL A 591 1.47 20.29 -17.83
C VAL A 591 2.01 21.70 -17.99
N PHE A 592 2.11 22.40 -16.88
CA PHE A 592 2.70 23.73 -16.83
C PHE A 592 4.04 23.66 -16.12
N SER A 593 4.91 24.63 -16.40
CA SER A 593 6.15 24.77 -15.66
C SER A 593 6.38 26.23 -15.34
N THR A 594 6.78 26.49 -14.10
CA THR A 594 6.94 27.85 -13.57
C THR A 594 8.33 28.03 -12.99
N SER A 595 8.88 29.23 -13.14
CA SER A 595 10.09 29.69 -12.45
C SER A 595 9.78 30.19 -11.03
N VAL A 596 8.51 30.21 -10.64
CA VAL A 596 8.05 30.61 -9.31
C VAL A 596 7.64 29.36 -8.56
N ASP A 597 8.49 28.96 -7.63
CA ASP A 597 8.16 28.02 -6.56
C ASP A 597 7.96 28.79 -5.26
N ASP A 598 7.11 29.81 -5.33
CA ASP A 598 6.79 30.68 -4.19
C ASP A 598 5.30 30.69 -3.92
N ILE A 599 4.97 30.13 -2.77
CA ILE A 599 3.69 30.34 -2.13
C ILE A 599 4.06 31.32 -1.02
N SER A 600 3.87 32.63 -1.25
CA SER A 600 4.24 33.69 -0.28
C SER A 600 3.68 33.45 1.12
N MET A 601 2.58 32.71 1.20
CA MET A 601 1.99 32.21 2.43
C MET A 601 2.92 31.25 3.20
N CYS A 602 3.69 30.36 2.54
CA CYS A 602 4.64 29.48 3.21
C CYS A 602 5.85 30.20 3.80
N GLN A 603 6.27 31.35 3.26
CA GLN A 603 7.27 32.19 3.93
C GLN A 603 6.72 32.71 5.26
N LYS A 604 5.52 33.31 5.23
CA LYS A 604 4.85 33.79 6.45
C LYS A 604 4.59 32.68 7.46
N TRP A 605 4.18 31.50 6.98
CA TRP A 605 4.06 30.32 7.84
C TRP A 605 5.39 29.96 8.47
N ASN A 606 6.44 29.72 7.69
CA ASN A 606 7.74 29.30 8.22
C ASN A 606 8.31 30.31 9.24
N ASP A 607 8.18 31.62 8.98
CA ASP A 607 8.61 32.67 9.90
C ASP A 607 7.82 32.62 11.22
N LEU A 608 6.49 32.50 11.12
CA LEU A 608 5.61 32.37 12.28
C LEU A 608 5.91 31.10 13.08
N LEU A 609 6.09 29.97 12.39
CA LEU A 609 6.25 28.66 12.99
C LEU A 609 7.53 28.53 13.81
N SER A 610 8.60 29.22 13.42
CA SER A 610 9.86 29.22 14.18
C SER A 610 9.70 29.69 15.63
N HIS A 611 8.62 30.42 15.94
CA HIS A 611 8.29 30.91 17.28
C HIS A 611 6.94 30.37 17.78
N SER A 612 6.30 29.47 17.04
CA SER A 612 4.99 28.91 17.37
C SER A 612 5.09 27.90 18.52
N PRO A 613 4.17 27.91 19.49
CA PRO A 613 4.09 26.87 20.52
C PRO A 613 3.83 25.47 19.93
N TYR A 614 3.37 25.41 18.68
CA TYR A 614 3.07 24.19 17.95
C TYR A 614 4.25 23.74 17.05
N LEU A 615 5.44 24.36 17.10
CA LEU A 615 6.62 24.07 16.23
C LEU A 615 6.83 22.58 15.92
N TYR A 616 6.74 21.73 16.95
CA TYR A 616 6.94 20.28 16.82
C TYR A 616 5.75 19.52 16.25
N ALA A 617 4.55 20.09 16.37
CA ALA A 617 3.32 19.55 15.82
C ALA A 617 3.15 19.97 14.35
N TRP A 618 3.88 20.95 13.81
CA TRP A 618 3.80 21.33 12.39
C TRP A 618 4.70 20.50 11.45
N LYS A 619 5.64 19.72 11.98
CA LYS A 619 6.52 18.86 11.18
C LYS A 619 5.80 17.53 10.91
N ALA A 620 5.36 17.31 9.67
CA ALA A 620 4.79 16.03 9.21
C ALA A 620 5.78 14.87 9.35
#